data_AF-A0A9X2L8P2-F1
#
_entry.id   AF-A0A9X2L8P2-F1
#
_cell.length_a   1.000
_cell.length_b   1.000
_cell.length_c   1.000
_cell.angle_alpha   90.00
_cell.angle_beta   90.00
_cell.angle_gamma   90.00
#
_symmetry.space_group_name_H-M   'P 1'
#
loop_
_entity.id
_entity.type
_entity.pdbx_description
1 polymer ?
#
loop_
_entity_poly.entity_id
_entity_poly.type
_entity_poly.pdbx_seq_one_letter_code
_entity_poly.pdbx_strand_id
1 'polypeptide(L)'
;MLLALLSLLLFAEPEPASMEEVLDSAEPYRVREPSRKEVRQVGRDLKLRVEGDQALRDRYVELLKLSGRPAVQADIQVLRAEILAVDQDNTAALKTYAERYGWFPRSVWDWRPGWNGWLLVQHADTDPTFQARVLATIAPLVEEGEIGIKNYAYLYDRVAKNHGVRQRYATQGRCTSPGIWEPLPLEEPLKVDSLRNEAGLEPLEDYAVYEAEKCR
;
A
#
# COMPACT_ATOMS: atom_id res chain seq x y z
N MET A 1 -18.96 -38.05 -37.08
CA MET A 1 -17.87 -37.14 -36.68
C MET A 1 -18.47 -35.76 -36.42
N LEU A 2 -18.84 -35.46 -35.17
CA LEU A 2 -19.13 -34.09 -34.74
C LEU A 2 -18.04 -33.72 -33.74
N LEU A 3 -17.15 -32.81 -34.15
CA LEU A 3 -16.06 -32.29 -33.34
C LEU A 3 -16.62 -31.39 -32.23
N ALA A 4 -16.29 -31.73 -30.99
CA ALA A 4 -16.52 -30.91 -29.81
C ALA A 4 -15.63 -29.65 -29.88
N LEU A 5 -16.25 -28.47 -29.90
CA LEU A 5 -15.59 -27.20 -29.61
C LEU A 5 -15.65 -27.00 -28.09
N LEU A 6 -14.56 -27.39 -27.44
CA LEU A 6 -14.28 -27.10 -26.04
C LEU A 6 -14.05 -25.58 -25.93
N SER A 7 -15.02 -24.86 -25.36
CA SER A 7 -14.87 -23.45 -25.02
C SER A 7 -13.87 -23.33 -23.86
N LEU A 8 -12.72 -22.70 -24.12
CA LEU A 8 -11.83 -22.23 -23.06
C LEU A 8 -12.55 -21.11 -22.29
N LEU A 9 -13.25 -21.47 -21.23
CA LEU A 9 -13.52 -20.54 -20.13
C LEU A 9 -12.18 -20.27 -19.45
N LEU A 10 -11.62 -19.08 -19.67
CA LEU A 10 -10.67 -18.53 -18.71
C LEU A 10 -11.42 -18.42 -17.38
N PHE A 11 -11.19 -19.35 -16.48
CA PHE A 11 -11.60 -19.21 -15.09
C PHE A 11 -10.74 -18.10 -14.50
N ALA A 12 -11.23 -16.86 -14.55
CA ALA A 12 -10.78 -15.87 -13.58
C ALA A 12 -11.01 -16.49 -12.20
N GLU A 13 -9.97 -16.55 -11.38
CA GLU A 13 -10.15 -17.01 -10.01
C GLU A 13 -11.22 -16.15 -9.33
N PRO A 14 -12.10 -16.75 -8.51
CA PRO A 14 -13.11 -15.97 -7.80
C PRO A 14 -12.42 -14.90 -6.96
N GLU A 15 -12.95 -13.68 -7.00
CA GLU A 15 -12.52 -12.59 -6.11
C GLU A 15 -12.58 -13.06 -4.64
N PRO A 16 -11.57 -12.75 -3.81
CA PRO A 16 -11.54 -13.19 -2.43
C PRO A 16 -12.74 -12.64 -1.65
N ALA A 17 -13.34 -13.46 -0.81
CA ALA A 17 -14.52 -13.09 -0.03
C ALA A 17 -14.18 -12.34 1.27
N SER A 18 -12.92 -12.43 1.74
CA SER A 18 -12.47 -11.84 3.01
C SER A 18 -10.95 -11.56 3.01
N MET A 19 -10.48 -10.74 3.97
CA MET A 19 -9.04 -10.56 4.17
C MET A 19 -8.34 -11.86 4.60
N GLU A 20 -9.03 -12.75 5.31
CA GLU A 20 -8.47 -14.05 5.73
C GLU A 20 -8.06 -14.88 4.50
N GLU A 21 -8.93 -14.96 3.49
CA GLU A 21 -8.61 -15.66 2.23
C GLU A 21 -7.45 -14.99 1.47
N VAL A 22 -7.39 -13.65 1.49
CA VAL A 22 -6.27 -12.89 0.89
C VAL A 22 -4.95 -13.27 1.57
N LEU A 23 -4.91 -13.30 2.91
CA LEU A 23 -3.69 -13.56 3.68
C LEU A 23 -3.29 -15.03 3.69
N ASP A 24 -4.24 -15.98 3.66
CA ASP A 24 -3.95 -17.41 3.61
C ASP A 24 -3.23 -17.81 2.31
N SER A 25 -3.48 -17.09 1.22
CA SER A 25 -2.79 -17.27 -0.06
C SER A 25 -1.37 -16.68 -0.09
N ALA A 26 -0.99 -15.91 0.94
CA ALA A 26 0.20 -15.07 0.94
C ALA A 26 1.34 -15.71 1.77
N GLU A 27 2.20 -16.50 1.11
CA GLU A 27 3.35 -17.13 1.79
C GLU A 27 4.37 -16.09 2.30
N PRO A 28 4.66 -15.99 3.60
CA PRO A 28 5.65 -15.05 4.12
C PRO A 28 7.06 -15.30 3.56
N TYR A 29 7.85 -14.22 3.46
CA TYR A 29 9.22 -14.32 2.96
C TYR A 29 10.14 -15.03 3.97
N ARG A 30 11.14 -15.76 3.46
CA ARG A 30 12.19 -16.35 4.29
C ARG A 30 13.17 -15.28 4.77
N VAL A 31 13.54 -15.34 6.05
CA VAL A 31 14.48 -14.40 6.64
C VAL A 31 15.92 -14.86 6.40
N ARG A 32 16.77 -13.93 5.96
CA ARG A 32 18.23 -14.08 5.91
C ARG A 32 18.86 -12.84 6.49
N GLU A 33 19.77 -13.02 7.44
CA GLU A 33 20.46 -11.91 8.07
C GLU A 33 21.42 -11.20 7.09
N PRO A 34 21.34 -9.87 6.96
CA PRO A 34 22.23 -9.08 6.12
C PRO A 34 23.59 -8.83 6.79
N SER A 35 24.64 -8.66 5.98
CA SER A 35 25.88 -8.03 6.44
C SER A 35 25.69 -6.54 6.69
N ARG A 36 26.55 -5.94 7.52
CA ARG A 36 26.56 -4.47 7.74
C ARG A 36 26.71 -3.65 6.46
N LYS A 37 27.39 -4.18 5.44
CA LYS A 37 27.53 -3.51 4.14
C LYS A 37 26.21 -3.50 3.38
N GLU A 38 25.49 -4.62 3.38
CA GLU A 38 24.17 -4.75 2.75
C GLU A 38 23.15 -3.85 3.43
N VAL A 39 23.11 -3.81 4.78
CA VAL A 39 22.24 -2.88 5.54
C VAL A 39 22.45 -1.43 5.08
N ARG A 40 23.71 -0.98 5.01
CA ARG A 40 24.02 0.38 4.55
C ARG A 40 23.66 0.62 3.09
N GLN A 41 23.80 -0.38 2.22
CA GLN A 41 23.54 -0.22 0.79
C GLN A 41 22.04 -0.13 0.51
N VAL A 42 21.27 -1.10 1.00
CA VAL A 42 19.81 -1.13 0.85
C VAL A 42 19.16 0.05 1.57
N GLY A 43 19.63 0.42 2.77
CA GLY A 43 19.11 1.58 3.48
C GLY A 43 19.30 2.90 2.71
N ARG A 44 20.41 3.06 1.98
CA ARG A 44 20.62 4.22 1.08
C ARG A 44 19.72 4.15 -0.15
N ASP A 45 19.59 2.98 -0.76
CA ASP A 45 18.75 2.77 -1.94
C ASP A 45 17.28 3.11 -1.63
N LEU A 46 16.72 2.51 -0.57
CA LEU A 46 15.35 2.77 -0.13
C LEU A 46 15.10 4.25 0.18
N LYS A 47 16.08 4.95 0.77
CA LYS A 47 15.98 6.40 1.00
C LYS A 47 15.86 7.18 -0.31
N LEU A 48 16.72 6.89 -1.29
CA LEU A 48 16.69 7.58 -2.58
C LEU A 48 15.40 7.30 -3.35
N ARG A 49 14.89 6.07 -3.27
CA ARG A 49 13.60 5.67 -3.85
C ARG A 49 12.43 6.45 -3.28
N VAL A 50 12.36 6.57 -1.95
CA VAL A 50 11.34 7.40 -1.28
C VAL A 50 11.47 8.87 -1.67
N GLU A 51 12.68 9.41 -1.71
CA GLU A 51 12.89 10.81 -2.12
C GLU A 51 12.42 11.06 -3.55
N GLY A 52 12.68 10.14 -4.48
CA GLY A 52 12.20 10.22 -5.86
C GLY A 52 10.68 10.07 -5.98
N ASP A 53 10.10 9.06 -5.31
CA ASP A 53 8.66 8.82 -5.27
C ASP A 53 7.89 10.04 -4.72
N GLN A 54 8.30 10.55 -3.56
CA GLN A 54 7.62 11.67 -2.92
C GLN A 54 7.77 12.96 -3.72
N ALA A 55 8.92 13.22 -4.34
CA ALA A 55 9.10 14.40 -5.18
C ALA A 55 8.12 14.44 -6.37
N LEU A 56 7.84 13.29 -7.00
CA LEU A 56 6.84 13.21 -8.07
C LEU A 56 5.42 13.41 -7.55
N ARG A 57 5.10 12.86 -6.38
CA ARG A 57 3.77 13.00 -5.76
C ARG A 57 3.51 14.42 -5.28
N ASP A 58 4.51 15.10 -4.72
CA ASP A 58 4.43 16.52 -4.36
C ASP A 58 4.16 17.37 -5.61
N ARG A 59 4.90 17.14 -6.69
CA ARG A 59 4.66 17.80 -7.97
C ARG A 59 3.26 17.53 -8.51
N TYR A 60 2.75 16.30 -8.35
CA TYR A 60 1.41 15.93 -8.79
C TYR A 60 0.34 16.68 -8.00
N VAL A 61 0.49 16.79 -6.68
CA VAL A 61 -0.42 17.58 -5.83
C VAL A 61 -0.42 19.05 -6.25
N GLU A 62 0.75 19.64 -6.55
CA GLU A 62 0.81 21.03 -7.05
C GLU A 62 0.11 21.21 -8.40
N LEU A 63 0.28 20.28 -9.34
CA LEU A 63 -0.43 20.33 -10.64
C LEU A 63 -1.93 20.18 -10.48
N LEU A 64 -2.41 19.34 -9.56
CA LEU A 64 -3.85 19.19 -9.30
C LEU A 64 -4.50 20.50 -8.83
N LYS A 65 -3.76 21.40 -8.18
CA LYS A 65 -4.26 22.73 -7.80
C LYS A 65 -4.59 23.60 -9.01
N LEU A 66 -4.03 23.29 -10.18
CA LEU A 66 -4.16 24.03 -11.44
C LEU A 66 -5.01 23.28 -12.49
N SER A 67 -5.63 22.15 -12.11
CA SER A 67 -6.28 21.19 -13.01
C SER A 67 -7.46 21.73 -13.83
N GLY A 68 -8.05 22.87 -13.45
CA GLY A 68 -9.07 23.56 -14.25
C GLY A 68 -8.57 24.15 -15.59
N ARG A 69 -7.28 24.03 -15.91
CA ARG A 69 -6.66 24.54 -17.14
C ARG A 69 -6.36 23.39 -18.11
N PRO A 70 -6.84 23.41 -19.36
CA PRO A 70 -6.62 22.32 -20.33
C PRO A 70 -5.14 21.96 -20.55
N ALA A 71 -4.24 22.94 -20.57
CA ALA A 71 -2.80 22.70 -20.74
C ALA A 71 -2.19 21.86 -19.59
N VAL A 72 -2.72 22.01 -18.37
CA VAL A 72 -2.24 21.28 -17.18
C VAL A 72 -2.68 19.81 -17.22
N GLN A 73 -3.78 19.50 -17.92
CA GLN A 73 -4.28 18.14 -18.01
C GLN A 73 -3.30 17.20 -18.73
N ALA A 74 -2.60 17.68 -19.77
CA ALA A 74 -1.58 16.90 -20.46
C ALA A 74 -0.38 16.61 -19.55
N ASP A 75 0.10 17.63 -18.82
CA ASP A 75 1.20 17.50 -17.86
C ASP A 75 0.86 16.52 -16.74
N ILE A 76 -0.39 16.55 -16.25
CA ILE A 76 -0.91 15.58 -15.27
C ILE A 76 -0.83 14.15 -15.80
N GLN A 77 -1.18 13.89 -17.07
CA GLN A 77 -1.11 12.54 -17.62
C GLN A 77 0.34 12.05 -17.77
N VAL A 78 1.25 12.92 -18.23
CA VAL A 78 2.68 12.59 -18.32
C VAL A 78 3.24 12.27 -16.94
N LEU A 79 2.94 13.10 -15.93
CA LEU A 79 3.43 12.87 -14.57
C LEU A 79 2.84 11.61 -13.94
N ARG A 80 1.58 11.27 -14.23
CA ARG A 80 0.98 9.98 -13.78
C ARG A 80 1.71 8.78 -14.36
N ALA A 81 2.08 8.83 -15.65
CA ALA A 81 2.84 7.76 -16.28
C ALA A 81 4.25 7.65 -15.66
N GLU A 82 4.88 8.77 -15.31
CA GLU A 82 6.17 8.80 -14.62
C GLU A 82 6.07 8.20 -13.20
N ILE A 83 5.05 8.59 -12.43
CA ILE A 83 4.77 7.99 -11.10
C ILE A 83 4.57 6.49 -11.22
N LEU A 84 3.75 6.03 -12.17
CA LEU A 84 3.51 4.61 -12.38
C LEU A 84 4.81 3.84 -12.71
N ALA A 85 5.67 4.41 -13.56
CA ALA A 85 6.96 3.79 -13.90
C ALA A 85 7.87 3.69 -12.66
N VAL A 86 7.90 4.73 -11.82
CA VAL A 86 8.66 4.73 -10.56
C VAL A 86 8.07 3.74 -9.54
N ASP A 87 6.75 3.66 -9.42
CA ASP A 87 6.07 2.69 -8.55
C ASP A 87 6.43 1.24 -8.96
N GLN A 88 6.46 0.96 -10.27
CA GLN A 88 6.85 -0.36 -10.79
C GLN A 88 8.33 -0.69 -10.51
N ASP A 89 9.25 0.25 -10.72
CA ASP A 89 10.68 0.05 -10.43
C ASP A 89 10.92 -0.16 -8.91
N ASN A 90 10.25 0.65 -8.08
CA ASN A 90 10.29 0.50 -6.62
C ASN A 90 9.74 -0.85 -6.17
N THR A 91 8.62 -1.30 -6.75
CA THR A 91 8.02 -2.61 -6.47
C THR A 91 9.00 -3.74 -6.83
N ALA A 92 9.67 -3.67 -7.99
CA ALA A 92 10.65 -4.68 -8.41
C ALA A 92 11.86 -4.74 -7.46
N ALA A 93 12.37 -3.59 -7.02
CA ALA A 93 13.46 -3.53 -6.06
C ALA A 93 13.05 -4.09 -4.69
N LEU A 94 11.86 -3.73 -4.18
CA LEU A 94 11.35 -4.25 -2.92
C LEU A 94 11.15 -5.76 -2.95
N LYS A 95 10.61 -6.32 -4.03
CA LYS A 95 10.51 -7.78 -4.21
C LYS A 95 11.88 -8.44 -4.09
N THR A 96 12.91 -7.87 -4.72
CA THR A 96 14.28 -8.38 -4.65
C THR A 96 14.81 -8.37 -3.20
N TYR A 97 14.51 -7.32 -2.44
CA TYR A 97 14.92 -7.24 -1.03
C TYR A 97 14.11 -8.17 -0.13
N ALA A 98 12.80 -8.25 -0.31
CA ALA A 98 11.93 -9.13 0.46
C ALA A 98 12.32 -10.60 0.25
N GLU A 99 12.55 -11.05 -1.00
CA GLU A 99 13.02 -12.42 -1.28
C GLU A 99 14.37 -12.72 -0.62
N ARG A 100 15.24 -11.71 -0.50
CA ARG A 100 16.60 -11.90 0.01
C ARG A 100 16.70 -11.80 1.53
N TYR A 101 15.81 -11.07 2.19
CA TYR A 101 15.97 -10.68 3.60
C TYR A 101 14.71 -10.90 4.45
N GLY A 102 13.59 -11.28 3.86
CA GLY A 102 12.30 -11.32 4.52
C GLY A 102 11.65 -9.95 4.50
N TRP A 103 12.12 -9.09 5.40
CA TRP A 103 11.74 -7.68 5.49
C TRP A 103 12.82 -6.88 6.25
N PHE A 104 12.47 -5.69 6.74
CA PHE A 104 13.38 -4.76 7.41
C PHE A 104 13.02 -4.52 8.90
N PRO A 105 13.13 -5.53 9.79
CA PRO A 105 12.92 -5.30 11.23
C PRO A 105 13.94 -4.31 11.80
N ARG A 106 13.51 -3.48 12.74
CA ARG A 106 14.31 -2.41 13.34
C ARG A 106 15.58 -2.93 14.01
N SER A 107 15.55 -4.08 14.68
CA SER A 107 16.70 -4.68 15.36
C SER A 107 17.87 -5.00 14.41
N VAL A 108 17.59 -5.23 13.12
CA VAL A 108 18.60 -5.55 12.10
C VAL A 108 18.91 -4.35 11.21
N TRP A 109 17.89 -3.57 10.84
CA TRP A 109 17.99 -2.55 9.80
C TRP A 109 17.94 -1.11 10.31
N ASP A 110 17.73 -0.89 11.62
CA ASP A 110 17.24 0.37 12.18
C ASP A 110 15.83 0.72 11.66
N TRP A 111 15.22 1.79 12.18
CA TRP A 111 13.82 2.12 11.89
C TRP A 111 13.58 2.65 10.47
N ARG A 112 14.59 3.27 9.85
CA ARG A 112 14.43 3.97 8.56
C ARG A 112 14.14 3.03 7.38
N PRO A 113 14.87 1.92 7.17
CA PRO A 113 14.58 1.02 6.05
C PRO A 113 13.19 0.38 6.14
N GLY A 114 12.74 -0.01 7.34
CA GLY A 114 11.38 -0.50 7.56
C GLY A 114 10.31 0.52 7.18
N TRP A 115 10.48 1.78 7.59
CA TRP A 115 9.56 2.85 7.22
C TRP A 115 9.59 3.17 5.71
N ASN A 116 10.77 3.28 5.11
CA ASN A 116 10.91 3.55 3.67
C ASN A 116 10.31 2.42 2.82
N GLY A 117 10.61 1.17 3.18
CA GLY A 117 10.06 0.00 2.49
C GLY A 117 8.55 -0.06 2.59
N TRP A 118 7.99 0.21 3.76
CA TRP A 118 6.55 0.31 3.95
C TRP A 118 5.91 1.39 3.07
N LEU A 119 6.46 2.60 3.03
CA LEU A 119 5.90 3.69 2.23
C LEU A 119 5.87 3.33 0.74
N LEU A 120 6.92 2.69 0.23
CA LEU A 120 6.97 2.25 -1.16
C LEU A 120 5.97 1.12 -1.46
N VAL A 121 5.73 0.20 -0.52
CA VAL A 121 4.71 -0.86 -0.67
C VAL A 121 3.29 -0.28 -0.71
N GLN A 122 3.00 0.82 0.00
CA GLN A 122 1.71 1.52 -0.11
C GLN A 122 1.39 1.96 -1.54
N HIS A 123 2.41 2.12 -2.39
CA HIS A 123 2.27 2.56 -3.78
C HIS A 123 2.35 1.43 -4.81
N ALA A 124 2.53 0.18 -4.37
CA ALA A 124 2.52 -1.00 -5.24
C ALA A 124 1.09 -1.41 -5.66
N ASP A 125 0.23 -0.45 -5.99
CA ASP A 125 -1.21 -0.65 -6.27
C ASP A 125 -1.47 -1.54 -7.50
N THR A 126 -0.49 -1.64 -8.42
CA THR A 126 -0.57 -2.55 -9.57
C THR A 126 -0.14 -3.99 -9.25
N ASP A 127 0.21 -4.28 -7.99
CA ASP A 127 0.61 -5.61 -7.54
C ASP A 127 -0.02 -5.95 -6.18
N PRO A 128 -1.35 -6.20 -6.14
CA PRO A 128 -2.07 -6.47 -4.89
C PRO A 128 -1.58 -7.75 -4.18
N THR A 129 -1.11 -8.75 -4.93
CA THR A 129 -0.54 -9.98 -4.37
C THR A 129 0.76 -9.69 -3.61
N PHE A 130 1.62 -8.83 -4.15
CA PHE A 130 2.83 -8.40 -3.44
C PHE A 130 2.50 -7.64 -2.16
N GLN A 131 1.53 -6.72 -2.20
CA GLN A 131 1.10 -6.00 -0.99
C GLN A 131 0.57 -6.95 0.09
N ALA A 132 -0.25 -7.93 -0.29
CA ALA A 132 -0.76 -8.96 0.64
C ALA A 132 0.38 -9.79 1.26
N ARG A 133 1.36 -10.20 0.45
CA ARG A 133 2.54 -10.96 0.93
C ARG A 133 3.41 -10.16 1.89
N VAL A 134 3.60 -8.87 1.63
CA VAL A 134 4.27 -7.98 2.59
C VAL A 134 3.44 -7.85 3.86
N LEU A 135 2.13 -7.62 3.77
CA LEU A 135 1.24 -7.51 4.92
C LEU A 135 1.32 -8.73 5.84
N ALA A 136 1.25 -9.94 5.27
CA ALA A 136 1.43 -11.20 5.99
C ALA A 136 2.82 -11.31 6.65
N THR A 137 3.88 -10.86 5.94
CA THR A 137 5.25 -10.88 6.44
C THR A 137 5.47 -9.90 7.60
N ILE A 138 4.84 -8.72 7.56
CA ILE A 138 5.03 -7.70 8.61
C ILE A 138 4.14 -7.91 9.84
N ALA A 139 3.07 -8.70 9.75
CA ALA A 139 2.15 -8.95 10.85
C ALA A 139 2.86 -9.40 12.15
N PRO A 140 3.69 -10.46 12.17
CA PRO A 140 4.39 -10.87 13.39
C PRO A 140 5.42 -9.82 13.87
N LEU A 141 6.02 -9.06 12.94
CA LEU A 141 6.98 -8.00 13.28
C LEU A 141 6.33 -6.81 14.00
N VAL A 142 5.02 -6.63 13.86
CA VAL A 142 4.28 -5.62 14.63
C VAL A 142 4.10 -6.07 16.08
N GLU A 143 3.78 -7.33 16.30
CA GLU A 143 3.64 -7.92 17.64
C GLU A 143 4.97 -7.86 18.42
N GLU A 144 6.08 -8.01 17.71
CA GLU A 144 7.44 -7.88 18.25
C GLU A 144 7.90 -6.43 18.44
N GLY A 145 7.13 -5.44 17.98
CA GLY A 145 7.50 -4.02 18.04
C GLY A 145 8.62 -3.62 17.06
N GLU A 146 8.91 -4.46 16.07
CA GLU A 146 9.89 -4.22 15.02
C GLU A 146 9.34 -3.30 13.92
N ILE A 147 8.01 -3.24 13.78
CA ILE A 147 7.27 -2.37 12.85
C ILE A 147 6.14 -1.67 13.60
N GLY A 148 5.89 -0.40 13.29
CA GLY A 148 4.81 0.36 13.91
C GLY A 148 3.42 -0.13 13.47
N ILE A 149 2.52 -0.33 14.44
CA ILE A 149 1.12 -0.74 14.18
C ILE A 149 0.39 0.20 13.22
N LYS A 150 0.69 1.51 13.25
CA LYS A 150 0.13 2.49 12.32
C LYS A 150 0.45 2.14 10.86
N ASN A 151 1.68 1.68 10.57
CA ASN A 151 2.07 1.25 9.24
C ASN A 151 1.28 0.01 8.80
N TYR A 152 1.10 -0.94 9.70
CA TYR A 152 0.28 -2.12 9.45
C TYR A 152 -1.17 -1.74 9.12
N ALA A 153 -1.81 -0.87 9.91
CA ALA A 153 -3.19 -0.45 9.70
C ALA A 153 -3.41 0.17 8.31
N TYR A 154 -2.51 1.05 7.88
CA TYR A 154 -2.56 1.67 6.56
C TYR A 154 -2.33 0.67 5.42
N LEU A 155 -1.44 -0.31 5.59
CA LEU A 155 -1.20 -1.34 4.57
C LEU A 155 -2.35 -2.35 4.52
N TYR A 156 -2.90 -2.71 5.68
CA TYR A 156 -4.05 -3.59 5.80
C TYR A 156 -5.22 -3.08 4.96
N ASP A 157 -5.62 -1.83 5.17
CA ASP A 157 -6.74 -1.27 4.44
C ASP A 157 -6.41 -1.04 2.95
N ARG A 158 -5.14 -0.77 2.62
CA ARG A 158 -4.68 -0.66 1.23
C ARG A 158 -4.81 -2.00 0.49
N VAL A 159 -4.38 -3.09 1.13
CA VAL A 159 -4.60 -4.46 0.64
C VAL A 159 -6.10 -4.73 0.51
N ALA A 160 -6.89 -4.39 1.52
CA ALA A 160 -8.34 -4.61 1.49
C ALA A 160 -8.99 -3.92 0.28
N LYS A 161 -8.67 -2.64 0.07
CA LYS A 161 -9.11 -1.87 -1.10
C LYS A 161 -8.73 -2.54 -2.41
N ASN A 162 -7.47 -2.94 -2.57
CA ASN A 162 -6.96 -3.46 -3.84
C ASN A 162 -7.42 -4.90 -4.14
N HIS A 163 -7.92 -5.62 -3.14
CA HIS A 163 -8.59 -6.93 -3.28
C HIS A 163 -10.13 -6.83 -3.22
N GLY A 164 -10.70 -5.62 -3.16
CA GLY A 164 -12.16 -5.43 -3.14
C GLY A 164 -12.87 -5.94 -1.87
N VAL A 165 -12.12 -6.20 -0.79
CA VAL A 165 -12.68 -6.67 0.49
C VAL A 165 -12.87 -5.51 1.48
N ARG A 166 -13.59 -5.78 2.57
CA ARG A 166 -13.85 -4.77 3.62
C ARG A 166 -12.56 -4.43 4.35
N GLN A 167 -12.37 -3.15 4.66
CA GLN A 167 -11.20 -2.65 5.39
C GLN A 167 -11.49 -2.55 6.91
N ARG A 168 -10.45 -2.41 7.73
CA ARG A 168 -10.56 -2.47 9.19
C ARG A 168 -10.43 -1.11 9.85
N TYR A 169 -9.50 -0.27 9.40
CA TYR A 169 -9.11 0.97 10.09
C TYR A 169 -9.63 2.24 9.42
N ALA A 170 -10.37 2.12 8.31
CA ALA A 170 -10.97 3.22 7.57
C ALA A 170 -9.93 4.24 7.05
N THR A 171 -8.75 3.78 6.66
CA THR A 171 -7.69 4.63 6.07
C THR A 171 -7.81 4.78 4.55
N GLN A 172 -8.68 3.99 3.90
CA GLN A 172 -9.01 4.12 2.49
C GLN A 172 -10.42 4.67 2.31
N GLY A 173 -10.61 5.57 1.33
CA GLY A 173 -11.92 6.16 1.08
C GLY A 173 -11.98 6.86 -0.28
N ARG A 174 -13.06 7.58 -0.48
CA ARG A 174 -13.35 8.31 -1.73
C ARG A 174 -14.09 9.59 -1.43
N CYS A 175 -13.90 10.58 -2.30
CA CYS A 175 -14.74 11.76 -2.32
C CYS A 175 -16.08 11.41 -2.95
N THR A 176 -17.17 11.57 -2.21
CA THR A 176 -18.54 11.31 -2.72
C THR A 176 -19.20 12.59 -3.24
N SER A 177 -18.77 13.75 -2.75
CA SER A 177 -19.10 15.07 -3.26
C SER A 177 -18.06 16.11 -2.79
N PRO A 178 -18.08 17.36 -3.29
CA PRO A 178 -17.15 18.39 -2.83
C PRO A 178 -17.24 18.60 -1.32
N GLY A 179 -16.09 18.51 -0.64
CA GLY A 179 -15.99 18.60 0.81
C GLY A 179 -16.55 17.39 1.58
N ILE A 180 -16.88 16.28 0.90
CA ILE A 180 -17.34 15.05 1.56
C ILE A 180 -16.43 13.88 1.16
N TRP A 181 -15.74 13.35 2.16
CA TRP A 181 -14.98 12.11 2.08
C TRP A 181 -15.69 11.02 2.88
N GLU A 182 -15.78 9.82 2.31
CA GLU A 182 -16.35 8.66 2.99
C GLU A 182 -15.36 7.47 2.91
N PRO A 183 -15.21 6.70 4.00
CA PRO A 183 -14.41 5.49 3.97
C PRO A 183 -15.06 4.42 3.07
N LEU A 184 -14.22 3.55 2.49
CA LEU A 184 -14.69 2.31 1.86
C LEU A 184 -15.34 1.38 2.92
N PRO A 185 -16.16 0.38 2.50
CA PRO A 185 -16.88 -0.50 3.43
C PRO A 185 -16.00 -1.13 4.52
N LEU A 186 -16.48 -1.11 5.76
CA LEU A 186 -15.75 -1.55 6.95
C LEU A 186 -16.14 -2.96 7.39
N GLU A 187 -15.18 -3.71 7.95
CA GLU A 187 -15.42 -5.00 8.61
C GLU A 187 -16.35 -4.83 9.82
N GLU A 188 -16.00 -3.91 10.73
CA GLU A 188 -16.71 -3.66 11.98
C GLU A 188 -16.96 -2.15 12.19
N PRO A 189 -17.97 -1.55 11.53
CA PRO A 189 -18.22 -0.11 11.60
C PRO A 189 -18.36 0.44 13.03
N LEU A 190 -18.95 -0.34 13.94
CA LEU A 190 -19.17 0.06 15.34
C LEU A 190 -17.90 0.04 16.20
N LYS A 191 -16.82 -0.59 15.74
CA LYS A 191 -15.55 -0.70 16.49
C LYS A 191 -14.42 0.13 15.88
N VAL A 192 -14.65 0.80 14.75
CA VAL A 192 -13.59 1.45 13.97
C VAL A 192 -12.72 2.38 14.81
N ASP A 193 -13.30 3.21 15.68
CA ASP A 193 -12.52 4.14 16.51
C ASP A 193 -11.71 3.44 17.60
N SER A 194 -12.17 2.30 18.15
CA SER A 194 -11.37 1.50 19.06
C SER A 194 -10.14 0.93 18.35
N LEU A 195 -10.35 0.37 17.16
CA LEU A 195 -9.28 -0.21 16.33
C LEU A 195 -8.29 0.87 15.87
N ARG A 196 -8.78 2.06 15.52
CA ARG A 196 -7.95 3.23 15.17
C ARG A 196 -7.12 3.68 16.37
N ASN A 197 -7.72 3.81 17.55
CA ASN A 197 -7.01 4.17 18.76
C ASN A 197 -5.91 3.15 19.13
N GLU A 198 -6.19 1.86 19.04
CA GLU A 198 -5.20 0.79 19.24
C GLU A 198 -4.04 0.88 18.25
N ALA A 199 -4.30 1.32 17.01
CA ALA A 199 -3.29 1.56 15.98
C ALA A 199 -2.59 2.92 16.06
N GLY A 200 -2.92 3.77 17.05
CA GLY A 200 -2.38 5.13 17.16
C GLY A 200 -2.86 6.07 16.04
N LEU A 201 -4.06 5.81 15.52
CA LEU A 201 -4.78 6.68 14.58
C LEU A 201 -5.78 7.54 15.35
N GLU A 202 -5.95 8.77 14.87
CA GLU A 202 -6.99 9.70 15.30
C GLU A 202 -8.40 9.14 15.04
N PRO A 203 -9.46 9.62 15.72
CA PRO A 203 -10.84 9.24 15.42
C PRO A 203 -11.20 9.38 13.93
N LEU A 204 -12.08 8.52 13.43
CA LEU A 204 -12.47 8.52 12.02
C LEU A 204 -13.10 9.85 11.60
N GLU A 205 -13.86 10.50 12.49
CA GLU A 205 -14.46 11.82 12.21
C GLU A 205 -13.38 12.88 11.93
N ASP A 206 -12.36 12.97 12.79
CA ASP A 206 -11.25 13.92 12.63
C ASP A 206 -10.47 13.63 11.33
N TYR A 207 -10.23 12.35 11.04
CA TYR A 207 -9.57 11.93 9.80
C TYR A 207 -10.40 12.29 8.56
N ALA A 208 -11.71 12.05 8.60
CA ALA A 208 -12.60 12.35 7.49
C ALA A 208 -12.66 13.86 7.20
N VAL A 209 -12.60 14.72 8.22
CA VAL A 209 -12.49 16.17 8.04
C VAL A 209 -11.20 16.54 7.30
N TYR A 210 -10.06 15.96 7.70
CA TYR A 210 -8.78 16.20 7.03
C TYR A 210 -8.77 15.71 5.58
N GLU A 211 -9.33 14.53 5.30
CA GLU A 211 -9.42 13.99 3.94
C GLU A 211 -10.41 14.77 3.06
N ALA A 212 -11.50 15.29 3.65
CA ALA A 212 -12.49 16.11 2.96
C ALA A 212 -11.91 17.40 2.37
N GLU A 213 -10.83 17.95 2.92
CA GLU A 213 -10.12 19.11 2.35
C GLU A 213 -9.56 18.84 0.94
N LYS A 214 -9.35 17.56 0.60
CA LYS A 214 -8.85 17.11 -0.70
C LYS A 214 -9.99 16.86 -1.71
N CYS A 215 -11.24 16.81 -1.24
CA CYS A 215 -12.43 16.57 -2.06
C CYS A 215 -12.93 17.88 -2.68
N ARG A 216 -12.53 18.13 -3.93
CA ARG A 216 -12.89 19.33 -4.69
C ARG A 216 -14.01 19.06 -5.69
#